data_AF-A0A3M1KR90-F1
#
_entry.id   AF-A0A3M1KR90-F1
#
_cell.length_a   1.000
_cell.length_b   1.000
_cell.length_c   1.000
_cell.angle_alpha   90.00
_cell.angle_beta   90.00
_cell.angle_gamma   90.00
#
_symmetry.space_group_name_H-M   'P 1'
#
loop_
_entity.id
_entity.type
_entity.pdbx_description
1 polymer ?
#
loop_
_entity_poly.entity_id
_entity_poly.type
_entity_poly.pdbx_seq_one_letter_code
_entity_poly.pdbx_strand_id
1 'polypeptide(L)' 'MSKQYHARIYVTLRPSVLDPAGTAVESGLKQLGYTSVRGVRIGKYIELDLTAQDKT' A
#
# COMPACT_ATOMS: atom_id res chain seq x y z
N MET A 1 17.37 3.42 28.04
CA MET A 1 17.24 2.01 27.61
C MET A 1 16.60 2.02 26.23
N SER A 2 17.17 1.32 25.25
CA SER A 2 16.52 1.16 23.94
C SER A 2 15.46 0.05 23.99
N LYS A 3 14.45 0.15 23.14
CA LYS A 3 13.36 -0.82 22.98
C LYS A 3 13.31 -1.30 21.53
N GLN A 4 12.86 -2.53 21.34
CA GLN A 4 12.52 -3.07 20.02
C GLN A 4 11.08 -2.69 19.66
N TYR A 5 10.87 -2.30 18.42
CA TYR A 5 9.57 -1.97 17.85
C TYR A 5 9.36 -2.74 16.56
N HIS A 6 8.12 -3.15 16.34
CA HIS A 6 7.66 -3.70 15.07
C HIS A 6 6.68 -2.71 14.45
N ALA A 7 7.10 -2.03 13.38
CA ALA A 7 6.34 -1.00 12.70
C ALA A 7 5.67 -1.55 11.44
N ARG A 8 4.39 -1.17 11.25
CA ARG A 8 3.59 -1.49 10.07
C ARG A 8 3.30 -0.21 9.30
N ILE A 9 3.79 -0.14 8.08
CA ILE A 9 3.78 1.08 7.28
C ILE A 9 2.94 0.83 6.02
N TYR A 10 1.95 1.69 5.82
CA TYR A 10 1.10 1.68 4.63
C TYR A 10 1.45 2.90 3.77
N VAL A 11 1.99 2.64 2.59
CA VAL A 11 2.32 3.68 1.61
C VAL A 11 1.23 3.70 0.56
N THR A 12 0.49 4.81 0.50
CA THR A 12 -0.58 5.03 -0.48
C THR A 12 -0.34 6.31 -1.27
N LEU A 13 -0.67 6.26 -2.56
CA LEU A 13 -0.64 7.44 -3.42
C LEU A 13 -1.71 8.46 -2.98
N ARG A 14 -1.35 9.75 -2.97
CA ARG A 14 -2.32 10.84 -2.75
C ARG A 14 -3.45 10.79 -3.80
N PRO A 15 -4.67 11.26 -3.47
CA PRO A 15 -5.82 11.18 -4.40
C PRO A 15 -5.56 11.84 -5.77
N SER A 16 -4.81 12.93 -5.81
CA SER A 16 -4.47 13.66 -7.03
C SER A 16 -3.41 12.99 -7.90
N VAL A 17 -2.77 11.93 -7.42
CA VAL A 17 -1.68 11.26 -8.13
C VAL A 17 -2.23 10.10 -8.94
N LEU A 18 -1.90 10.08 -10.23
CA LEU A 18 -2.26 9.00 -11.14
C LEU A 18 -1.55 7.69 -10.74
N ASP A 19 -2.27 6.58 -10.85
CA ASP A 19 -1.75 5.23 -10.60
C ASP A 19 -1.88 4.34 -11.86
N PRO A 20 -0.87 4.33 -12.74
CA PRO A 20 -0.89 3.49 -13.94
C PRO A 20 -0.92 1.99 -13.61
N ALA A 21 -0.29 1.56 -12.51
CA ALA A 21 -0.25 0.17 -12.10
C ALA A 21 -1.64 -0.30 -11.63
N GLY A 22 -2.32 0.51 -10.80
CA GLY A 22 -3.71 0.25 -10.41
C GLY A 22 -4.65 0.17 -11.60
N THR A 23 -4.50 1.09 -12.56
CA THR A 23 -5.29 1.09 -13.80
C THR A 23 -5.08 -0.20 -14.61
N ALA A 24 -3.83 -0.66 -14.74
CA ALA A 24 -3.52 -1.90 -15.45
C ALA A 24 -4.13 -3.13 -14.74
N VAL A 25 -4.06 -3.19 -13.42
CA VAL A 25 -4.67 -4.27 -12.63
C VAL A 25 -6.19 -4.25 -12.77
N GLU A 26 -6.84 -3.09 -12.69
CA GLU A 26 -8.28 -2.96 -12.90
C GLU A 26 -8.70 -3.48 -14.28
N SER A 27 -7.94 -3.15 -15.33
CA SER A 27 -8.16 -3.66 -16.69
C SER A 27 -8.06 -5.18 -16.76
N GLY A 28 -7.01 -5.76 -16.15
CA GLY A 28 -6.84 -7.22 -16.08
C GLY A 28 -8.00 -7.90 -15.34
N LEU A 29 -8.45 -7.35 -14.22
CA LEU A 29 -9.60 -7.88 -13.46
C LEU A 29 -10.88 -7.87 -14.29
N LYS A 30 -11.13 -6.79 -15.05
CA LYS A 30 -12.29 -6.73 -15.96
C LYS A 30 -12.21 -7.79 -17.06
N GLN A 31 -11.04 -8.03 -17.64
CA GLN A 31 -10.84 -9.07 -18.65
C GLN A 31 -11.08 -10.48 -18.10
N LEU A 32 -10.81 -10.70 -16.81
CA LEU A 32 -11.11 -11.96 -16.11
C LEU A 32 -12.59 -12.11 -15.72
N GLY A 33 -13.46 -11.15 -16.06
CA GLY A 33 -14.89 -11.18 -15.78
C GLY A 33 -15.33 -10.46 -14.51
N TYR A 34 -14.40 -9.85 -13.75
CA TYR A 34 -14.72 -9.09 -12.53
C TYR A 34 -15.19 -7.66 -12.86
N THR A 35 -16.39 -7.54 -13.42
CA THR A 35 -16.94 -6.26 -13.91
C THR A 35 -17.35 -5.30 -12.80
N SER A 36 -17.53 -5.77 -11.56
CA SER A 36 -17.91 -4.94 -10.41
C SER A 36 -16.74 -4.14 -9.81
N VAL A 37 -15.50 -4.53 -10.11
CA VAL A 37 -14.30 -3.88 -9.56
C VAL A 37 -14.11 -2.51 -10.21
N ARG A 38 -14.05 -1.48 -9.37
CA ARG A 38 -13.86 -0.08 -9.78
C ARG A 38 -12.86 0.60 -8.85
N GLY A 39 -11.91 1.34 -9.42
CA GLY A 39 -11.00 2.19 -8.66
C GLY A 39 -9.93 1.39 -7.92
N VAL A 40 -9.08 0.67 -8.65
CA VAL A 40 -7.94 -0.03 -8.06
C VAL A 40 -6.81 0.96 -7.75
N ARG A 41 -6.27 0.89 -6.53
CA ARG A 41 -5.09 1.66 -6.08
C ARG A 41 -4.03 0.72 -5.54
N ILE A 42 -2.81 0.86 -6.03
CA ILE A 42 -1.67 0.07 -5.61
C ILE A 42 -0.85 0.89 -4.62
N GLY A 43 -0.60 0.29 -3.47
CA GLY A 43 0.26 0.83 -2.42
C GLY A 43 1.38 -0.15 -2.08
N LYS A 44 2.08 0.15 -0.99
CA LYS A 44 3.05 -0.78 -0.39
C LYS A 44 2.69 -0.99 1.08
N TYR A 45 2.85 -2.23 1.53
CA TYR A 45 2.85 -2.58 2.94
C TYR A 45 4.27 -2.97 3.32
N ILE A 46 4.78 -2.38 4.39
CA ILE A 46 6.16 -2.62 4.86
C ILE A 46 6.09 -2.93 6.34
N GLU A 47 6.72 -4.02 6.74
CA GLU A 47 6.99 -4.35 8.14
C GLU A 47 8.46 -4.09 8.43
N LEU A 48 8.72 -3.44 9.56
CA LEU A 48 10.05 -3.01 9.95
C LEU A 48 10.27 -3.30 11.43
N ASP A 49 11.27 -4.13 11.74
CA ASP A 49 11.79 -4.27 13.10
C ASP A 49 12.90 -3.25 13.32
N LEU A 50 12.77 -2.43 14.37
CA LEU A 50 13.76 -1.40 14.69
C LEU A 50 13.99 -1.25 16.19
N THR A 51 15.22 -0.91 16.56
CA THR A 51 15.59 -0.53 17.91
C THR A 51 15.61 0.99 18.03
N ALA A 52 14.84 1.56 18.97
CA ALA A 52 14.81 3.01 19.21
C ALA A 52 14.80 3.33 20.71
N GLN A 53 15.21 4.55 21.09
CA GLN A 53 15.27 4.96 22.50
C GLN A 53 13.88 5.20 23.09
N ASP A 54 12.97 5.76 22.29
CA ASP A 54 11.59 5.97 22.65
C ASP A 54 10.69 5.87 21.39
N LYS A 55 9.41 6.23 21.51
CA LYS A 55 8.40 6.06 20.47
C LYS A 55 8.32 7.26 19.49
N THR A 56 8.96 8.38 19.82
CA THR A 56 8.73 9.69 19.18
C THR A 56 9.89 10.10 18.28
#